data_AF-A0A932S6P4-F1
#
_entry.id   AF-A0A932S6P4-F1
#
_cell.length_a   1.000
_cell.length_b   1.000
_cell.length_c   1.000
_cell.angle_alpha   90.00
_cell.angle_beta   90.00
_cell.angle_gamma   90.00
#
_symmetry.space_group_name_H-M   'P 1'
#
loop_
_entity.id
_entity.type
_entity.pdbx_description
1 polymer ?
#
loop_
_entity_poly.entity_id
_entity_poly.type
_entity_poly.pdbx_seq_one_letter_code
_entity_poly.pdbx_strand_id
1 'polypeptide(L)'
;MQHRFFFLAALLATLVSACGGGSSSTATRPVSNKIKHVVIIMQENRSFDSYFGTYPGVDGIAMRDGQPVACVPSGKSGPCVRPYHDPADRNAGGPHTEADAAADINSGKMDGFIDQAEKRRGTPCQGDNDPSCAARLAKR
;
A
#
# COMPACT_ATOMS: atom_id res chain seq x y z
N MET A 1 57.54 -9.65 -40.67
CA MET A 1 57.78 -8.19 -40.83
C MET A 1 56.44 -7.57 -41.19
N GLN A 2 55.69 -6.99 -40.25
CA GLN A 2 55.90 -5.71 -39.56
C GLN A 2 55.64 -4.47 -40.44
N HIS A 3 54.72 -3.66 -39.89
CA HIS A 3 54.48 -2.23 -40.09
C HIS A 3 53.76 -1.84 -41.40
N ARG A 4 52.79 -0.92 -41.41
CA ARG A 4 52.84 0.41 -40.78
C ARG A 4 51.44 0.98 -40.52
N PHE A 5 51.30 1.64 -39.36
CA PHE A 5 50.31 2.69 -39.10
C PHE A 5 50.48 3.85 -40.09
N PHE A 6 49.40 4.54 -40.49
CA PHE A 6 49.16 5.98 -40.26
C PHE A 6 47.89 6.47 -41.01
N PHE A 7 46.85 6.79 -40.22
CA PHE A 7 45.90 7.90 -40.31
C PHE A 7 45.33 8.41 -41.66
N LEU A 8 43.99 8.35 -41.77
CA LEU A 8 43.08 9.34 -42.40
C LEU A 8 41.69 9.11 -41.78
N ALA A 9 41.29 9.85 -40.74
CA ALA A 9 40.52 11.09 -40.81
C ALA A 9 39.10 10.91 -41.39
N ALA A 10 38.14 10.82 -40.45
CA ALA A 10 36.74 11.29 -40.46
C ALA A 10 35.89 11.17 -41.73
N LEU A 11 34.73 10.47 -41.64
CA LEU A 11 33.47 10.88 -42.28
C LEU A 11 32.28 9.99 -41.84
N LEU A 12 31.13 10.66 -41.66
CA LEU A 12 29.74 10.18 -41.54
C LEU A 12 29.30 9.58 -40.19
N ALA A 13 28.72 10.39 -39.30
CA ALA A 13 27.32 10.86 -39.29
C ALA A 13 26.36 9.87 -38.60
N THR A 14 26.01 10.29 -37.39
CA THR A 14 24.92 9.89 -36.49
C THR A 14 23.65 9.33 -37.15
N LEU A 15 23.24 8.13 -36.71
CA LEU A 15 21.84 7.68 -36.74
C LEU A 15 21.43 7.24 -35.33
N VAL A 16 21.15 8.21 -34.47
CA VAL A 16 20.33 7.98 -33.26
C VAL A 16 18.89 8.14 -33.72
N SER A 17 18.26 7.04 -34.15
CA SER A 17 16.88 7.04 -34.58
C SER A 17 15.99 6.41 -33.52
N ALA A 18 15.10 7.27 -32.98
CA ALA A 18 13.80 6.94 -32.41
C ALA A 18 13.74 6.24 -31.03
N CYS A 19 14.26 6.89 -29.99
CA CYS A 19 13.51 6.95 -28.73
C CYS A 19 12.46 8.06 -28.86
N GLY A 20 11.38 7.77 -29.59
CA GLY A 20 10.17 8.58 -29.56
C GLY A 20 9.48 8.40 -28.21
N GLY A 21 10.06 9.00 -27.16
CA GLY A 21 9.36 9.21 -25.92
C GLY A 21 8.19 10.11 -26.22
N GLY A 22 7.01 9.53 -26.44
CA GLY A 22 5.76 10.25 -26.47
C GLY A 22 5.62 10.94 -25.13
N SER A 23 5.99 12.21 -25.06
CA SER A 23 5.55 13.09 -23.99
C SER A 23 4.03 13.16 -24.15
N SER A 24 3.32 12.29 -23.43
CA SER A 24 1.95 12.55 -23.06
C SER A 24 1.98 13.87 -22.30
N SER A 25 1.78 14.97 -23.02
CA SER A 25 1.44 16.23 -22.39
C SER A 25 0.09 15.98 -21.73
N THR A 26 0.11 15.61 -20.44
CA THR A 26 -1.07 15.69 -19.61
C THR A 26 -1.46 17.15 -19.68
N ALA A 27 -2.46 17.47 -20.51
CA ALA A 27 -3.02 18.81 -20.55
C ALA A 27 -3.58 19.04 -19.15
N THR A 28 -2.82 19.77 -18.33
CA THR A 28 -3.29 20.23 -17.03
C THR A 28 -4.44 21.15 -17.32
N ARG A 29 -5.67 20.60 -17.28
CA ARG A 29 -6.88 21.40 -17.35
C ARG A 29 -6.81 22.35 -16.14
N PRO A 30 -6.85 23.67 -16.35
CA PRO A 30 -6.89 24.59 -15.23
C PRO A 30 -8.07 24.18 -14.35
N VAL A 31 -7.81 24.00 -13.05
CA VAL A 31 -8.85 23.73 -12.06
C VAL A 31 -9.90 24.82 -12.23
N SER A 32 -11.13 24.41 -12.53
CA SER A 32 -12.23 25.35 -12.76
C SER A 32 -12.48 26.16 -11.49
N ASN A 33 -12.30 27.47 -11.55
CA ASN A 33 -12.48 28.45 -10.45
C ASN A 33 -13.94 28.56 -9.91
N LYS A 34 -14.77 27.54 -10.17
CA LYS A 34 -16.19 27.43 -9.76
C LYS A 34 -16.35 26.90 -8.33
N ILE A 35 -15.43 26.08 -7.84
CA ILE A 35 -15.40 25.65 -6.43
C ILE A 35 -15.08 26.90 -5.59
N LYS A 36 -15.95 27.27 -4.65
CA LYS A 36 -15.76 28.42 -3.76
C LYS A 36 -15.32 28.03 -2.35
N HIS A 37 -15.71 26.83 -1.90
CA HIS A 37 -15.40 26.29 -0.59
C HIS A 37 -15.01 24.83 -0.73
N VAL A 38 -13.92 24.44 -0.08
CA VAL A 38 -13.49 23.05 0.07
C VAL A 38 -13.59 22.74 1.55
N VAL A 39 -14.35 21.70 1.90
CA VAL A 39 -14.41 21.15 3.25
C VAL A 39 -13.70 19.80 3.21
N ILE A 40 -12.67 19.64 4.03
CA ILE A 40 -11.90 18.41 4.15
C ILE A 40 -12.30 17.75 5.47
N ILE A 41 -12.80 16.51 5.38
CA ILE A 41 -13.10 15.67 6.54
C ILE A 41 -11.99 14.63 6.62
N MET A 42 -11.22 14.66 7.70
CA MET A 42 -10.16 13.69 7.96
C MET A 42 -10.69 12.63 8.92
N GLN A 43 -10.69 11.38 8.46
CA GLN A 43 -11.00 10.21 9.27
C GLN A 43 -9.70 9.49 9.63
N GLU A 44 -9.70 8.76 10.73
CA GLU A 44 -8.52 8.08 11.28
C GLU A 44 -8.74 6.56 11.40
N ASN A 45 -7.64 5.82 11.54
CA ASN A 45 -7.55 4.41 11.96
C ASN A 45 -8.26 3.39 11.06
N ARG A 46 -8.55 3.71 9.80
CA ARG A 46 -9.06 2.72 8.81
C ARG A 46 -8.27 2.80 7.53
N SER A 47 -7.79 1.63 7.08
CA SER A 47 -7.16 1.49 5.78
C SER A 47 -8.20 1.54 4.67
N PHE A 48 -7.73 1.73 3.44
CA PHE A 48 -8.58 1.61 2.25
C PHE A 48 -9.35 0.28 2.23
N ASP A 49 -8.66 -0.85 2.47
CA ASP A 49 -9.27 -2.18 2.44
C ASP A 49 -10.32 -2.40 3.54
N SER A 50 -10.24 -1.64 4.64
CA SER A 50 -11.24 -1.69 5.72
C SER A 50 -12.61 -1.17 5.26
N TYR A 51 -12.64 -0.19 4.34
CA TYR A 51 -13.88 0.41 3.85
C TYR A 51 -14.26 -0.03 2.45
N PHE A 52 -13.27 -0.15 1.57
CA PHE A 52 -13.47 -0.28 0.13
C PHE A 52 -12.82 -1.52 -0.44
N GLY A 53 -12.16 -2.36 0.36
CA GLY A 53 -11.40 -3.52 -0.14
C GLY A 53 -12.24 -4.49 -0.96
N THR A 54 -13.57 -4.55 -0.75
CA THR A 54 -14.51 -5.37 -1.53
C THR A 54 -15.43 -4.56 -2.45
N TYR A 55 -15.21 -3.25 -2.56
CA TYR A 55 -16.05 -2.38 -3.39
C TYR A 55 -15.85 -2.69 -4.90
N PRO A 56 -16.91 -2.77 -5.71
CA PRO A 56 -16.75 -3.10 -7.13
C PRO A 56 -15.90 -2.06 -7.89
N GLY A 57 -14.90 -2.53 -8.64
CA GLY A 57 -14.10 -1.70 -9.54
C GLY A 57 -12.90 -1.01 -8.90
N VAL A 58 -12.59 -1.28 -7.63
CA VAL A 58 -11.33 -0.82 -7.01
C VAL A 58 -10.24 -1.89 -7.10
N ASP A 59 -8.99 -1.45 -6.98
CA ASP A 59 -7.86 -2.33 -6.71
C ASP A 59 -7.80 -2.61 -5.20
N GLY A 60 -8.65 -3.53 -4.75
CA GLY A 60 -8.82 -3.88 -3.33
C GLY A 60 -8.37 -5.32 -3.04
N ILE A 61 -9.06 -5.95 -2.10
CA ILE A 61 -8.81 -7.33 -1.68
C ILE A 61 -9.07 -8.28 -2.85
N ALA A 62 -8.02 -8.98 -3.30
CA ALA A 62 -8.16 -10.00 -4.33
C ALA A 62 -9.08 -11.14 -3.85
N MET A 63 -10.09 -11.48 -4.65
CA MET A 63 -11.09 -12.51 -4.35
C MET A 63 -11.00 -13.68 -5.34
N ARG A 64 -11.24 -14.89 -4.86
CA ARG A 64 -11.44 -16.11 -5.66
C ARG A 64 -12.64 -16.87 -5.09
N ASP A 65 -13.61 -17.18 -5.92
CA ASP A 65 -14.84 -17.90 -5.53
C ASP A 65 -15.56 -17.27 -4.33
N GLY A 66 -15.59 -15.93 -4.27
CA GLY A 66 -16.21 -15.18 -3.18
C GLY A 66 -15.40 -15.14 -1.88
N GLN A 67 -14.17 -15.65 -1.88
CA GLN A 67 -13.29 -15.65 -0.70
C GLN A 67 -12.02 -14.82 -0.95
N PRO A 68 -11.51 -14.09 0.06
CA PRO A 68 -10.23 -13.40 -0.06
C PRO A 68 -9.11 -14.38 -0.38
N VAL A 69 -8.25 -14.04 -1.33
CA VAL A 69 -7.05 -14.83 -1.68
C VAL A 69 -5.97 -14.68 -0.60
N ALA A 70 -5.87 -13.50 0.00
CA ALA A 70 -4.92 -13.21 1.07
C ALA A 70 -5.11 -14.13 2.27
N CYS A 71 -3.99 -14.56 2.85
CA CYS A 71 -3.88 -15.53 3.93
C CYS A 71 -2.62 -15.18 4.71
N VAL A 72 -2.74 -14.24 5.64
CA VAL A 72 -1.60 -13.72 6.40
C VAL A 72 -1.25 -14.72 7.51
N PRO A 73 -0.01 -15.23 7.58
CA PRO A 73 0.37 -16.22 8.58
C PRO A 73 -0.05 -15.80 9.99
N SER A 74 -0.49 -16.78 10.79
CA SER A 74 -0.81 -16.53 12.19
C SER A 74 -0.10 -17.56 13.05
N GLY A 75 0.80 -17.12 13.92
CA GLY A 75 1.43 -18.02 14.89
C GLY A 75 0.46 -18.54 15.96
N LYS A 76 -0.74 -17.94 16.10
CA LYS A 76 -1.66 -18.17 17.22
C LYS A 76 -3.09 -18.55 16.82
N SER A 77 -3.58 -18.14 15.64
CA SER A 77 -4.99 -18.24 15.24
C SER A 77 -5.25 -19.27 14.14
N GLY A 78 -4.34 -20.23 13.95
CA GLY A 78 -4.38 -21.22 12.87
C GLY A 78 -3.37 -20.89 11.76
N PRO A 79 -3.37 -21.57 10.62
CA PRO A 79 -2.31 -21.43 9.60
C PRO A 79 -2.18 -20.01 9.06
N CYS A 80 -3.31 -19.29 8.95
CA CYS A 80 -3.35 -17.89 8.56
C CYS A 80 -4.69 -17.24 8.93
N VAL A 81 -4.74 -15.91 8.91
CA VAL A 81 -5.97 -15.12 8.96
C VAL A 81 -6.22 -14.52 7.58
N ARG A 82 -7.45 -14.69 7.08
CA ARG A 82 -7.93 -14.02 5.86
C ARG A 82 -8.72 -12.77 6.25
N PRO A 83 -8.78 -11.74 5.40
CA PRO A 83 -9.74 -10.65 5.56
C PRO A 83 -11.16 -11.18 5.79
N TYR A 84 -11.95 -10.47 6.58
CA TYR A 84 -13.29 -10.90 6.97
C TYR A 84 -14.16 -9.68 7.27
N HIS A 85 -15.47 -9.87 7.22
CA HIS A 85 -16.42 -8.86 7.63
C HIS A 85 -16.48 -8.78 9.16
N ASP A 86 -16.16 -7.61 9.72
CA ASP A 86 -16.36 -7.29 11.13
C ASP A 86 -17.65 -6.49 11.30
N PRO A 87 -18.72 -7.07 11.89
CA PRO A 87 -20.00 -6.38 12.07
C PRO A 87 -20.00 -5.46 13.30
N ALA A 88 -18.90 -5.33 14.05
CA ALA A 88 -18.88 -4.52 15.26
C ALA A 88 -18.88 -3.00 14.96
N ASP A 89 -19.81 -2.28 15.55
CA ASP A 89 -19.89 -0.81 15.45
C ASP A 89 -18.67 -0.11 16.07
N ARG A 90 -18.07 -0.75 17.09
CA ARG A 90 -16.84 -0.29 17.71
C ARG A 90 -15.79 -1.39 17.63
N ASN A 91 -14.67 -1.04 17.02
CA ASN A 91 -13.45 -1.82 17.09
C ASN A 91 -12.29 -0.88 17.43
N ALA A 92 -11.26 -1.44 18.06
CA ALA A 92 -10.13 -0.66 18.55
C ALA A 92 -9.04 -0.41 17.52
N GLY A 93 -9.25 -0.85 16.28
CA GLY A 93 -8.16 -0.92 15.30
C GLY A 93 -7.01 -1.82 15.76
N GLY A 94 -5.82 -1.51 15.25
CA GLY A 94 -4.55 -2.11 15.65
C GLY A 94 -3.50 -1.02 15.90
N PRO A 95 -2.27 -1.39 16.26
CA PRO A 95 -1.20 -0.42 16.40
C PRO A 95 -0.94 0.28 15.06
N HIS A 96 -0.64 1.56 15.13
CA HIS A 96 -0.53 2.43 13.97
C HIS A 96 0.61 3.45 14.12
N THR A 97 1.67 3.07 14.84
CA THR A 97 2.94 3.79 14.77
C THR A 97 3.62 3.55 13.41
N GLU A 98 4.57 4.40 13.04
CA GLU A 98 5.38 4.22 11.84
C GLU A 98 6.15 2.88 11.85
N ALA A 99 6.68 2.50 13.02
CA ALA A 99 7.41 1.24 13.17
C ALA A 99 6.49 0.02 13.01
N ASP A 100 5.27 0.08 13.54
CA ASP A 100 4.29 -1.00 13.38
C ASP A 100 3.86 -1.09 11.89
N ALA A 101 3.62 0.05 11.22
CA ALA A 101 3.28 0.08 9.79
C ALA A 101 4.40 -0.48 8.89
N ALA A 102 5.66 -0.11 9.16
CA ALA A 102 6.81 -0.66 8.44
C ALA A 102 6.92 -2.18 8.61
N ALA A 103 6.63 -2.67 9.82
CA ALA A 103 6.66 -4.09 10.13
C ALA A 103 5.46 -4.85 9.52
N ASP A 104 4.29 -4.23 9.42
CA ASP A 104 3.12 -4.78 8.72
C ASP A 104 3.39 -4.97 7.22
N ILE A 105 4.01 -3.96 6.59
CA ILE A 105 4.39 -3.98 5.17
C ILE A 105 5.46 -5.05 4.90
N ASN A 106 6.32 -5.32 5.87
CA ASN A 106 7.36 -6.35 5.83
C ASN A 106 8.15 -6.36 4.49
N SER A 107 8.78 -5.23 4.16
CA SER A 107 9.54 -5.08 2.91
C SER A 107 8.73 -5.41 1.64
N GLY A 108 7.43 -5.15 1.65
CA GLY A 108 6.52 -5.37 0.53
C GLY A 108 5.86 -6.75 0.48
N LYS A 109 6.14 -7.63 1.47
CA LYS A 109 5.47 -8.94 1.58
C LYS A 109 4.03 -8.83 2.08
N MET A 110 3.70 -7.76 2.80
CA MET A 110 2.36 -7.46 3.31
C MET A 110 1.79 -8.55 4.24
N ASP A 111 2.63 -9.21 5.02
CA ASP A 111 2.29 -10.36 5.86
C ASP A 111 2.61 -10.15 7.36
N GLY A 112 2.97 -8.92 7.78
CA GLY A 112 3.29 -8.61 9.18
C GLY A 112 2.09 -8.28 10.08
N PHE A 113 0.93 -7.96 9.49
CA PHE A 113 -0.26 -7.42 10.16
C PHE A 113 -0.73 -8.23 11.37
N ILE A 114 -0.80 -9.55 11.24
CA ILE A 114 -1.30 -10.43 12.31
C ILE A 114 -0.30 -10.51 13.46
N ASP A 115 0.99 -10.57 13.15
CA ASP A 115 2.04 -10.62 14.16
C ASP A 115 2.13 -9.31 14.94
N GLN A 116 2.02 -8.15 14.29
CA GLN A 116 2.02 -6.86 15.00
C GLN A 116 0.79 -6.68 15.87
N ALA A 117 -0.40 -7.00 15.36
CA ALA A 117 -1.62 -6.97 16.17
C ALA A 117 -1.51 -7.88 17.40
N GLU A 118 -0.94 -9.08 17.25
CA GLU A 118 -0.74 -10.04 18.35
C GLU A 118 0.36 -9.66 19.33
N LYS A 119 1.40 -8.91 18.91
CA LYS A 119 2.43 -8.36 19.80
C LYS A 119 1.87 -7.28 20.73
N ARG A 120 0.91 -6.49 20.24
CA ARG A 120 0.28 -5.38 20.98
C ARG A 120 -1.01 -5.81 21.69
N ARG A 121 -1.44 -7.05 21.50
CA ARG A 121 -2.64 -7.60 22.11
C ARG A 121 -2.52 -7.58 23.64
N GLY A 122 -3.39 -6.80 24.27
CA GLY A 122 -3.45 -6.68 25.72
C GLY A 122 -2.62 -5.55 26.31
N THR A 123 -1.90 -4.78 25.47
CA THR A 123 -1.38 -3.47 25.86
C THR A 123 -2.57 -2.54 26.11
N PRO A 124 -2.74 -1.99 27.33
CA PRO A 124 -3.81 -1.04 27.62
C PRO A 124 -3.63 0.21 26.76
N CYS A 125 -4.68 0.63 26.06
CA CYS A 125 -4.69 1.89 25.35
C CYS A 125 -4.75 3.05 26.34
N GLN A 126 -3.83 4.01 26.23
CA GLN A 126 -3.85 5.26 26.99
C GLN A 126 -4.79 6.30 26.35
N GLY A 127 -6.05 5.93 26.12
CA GLY A 127 -7.06 6.73 25.44
C GLY A 127 -7.44 6.19 24.05
N ASP A 128 -8.39 6.87 23.39
CA ASP A 128 -8.94 6.42 22.10
C ASP A 128 -7.96 6.55 20.92
N ASN A 129 -6.92 7.39 21.04
CA ASN A 129 -5.96 7.70 19.97
C ASN A 129 -4.53 7.21 20.31
N ASP A 130 -4.38 6.19 21.16
CA ASP A 130 -3.07 5.61 21.47
C ASP A 130 -2.55 4.79 20.28
N PRO A 131 -1.45 5.20 19.60
CA PRO A 131 -0.97 4.52 18.41
C PRO A 131 -0.27 3.19 18.69
N SER A 132 0.06 2.93 19.95
CA SER A 132 0.87 1.79 20.36
C SER A 132 0.05 0.58 20.80
N CYS A 133 -1.26 0.74 20.99
CA CYS A 133 -2.12 -0.31 21.50
C CYS A 133 -2.85 -1.08 20.37
N ALA A 134 -3.15 -2.34 20.64
CA ALA A 134 -4.25 -3.06 20.00
C ALA A 134 -5.20 -3.47 21.11
N ALA A 135 -6.46 -3.02 21.09
CA ALA A 135 -7.41 -3.66 22.00
C ALA A 135 -7.60 -5.12 21.60
N ARG A 136 -8.16 -5.90 22.53
CA ARG A 136 -8.35 -7.33 22.36
C ARG A 136 -9.02 -7.60 21.02
N LEU A 137 -8.32 -8.29 20.11
CA LEU A 137 -8.95 -8.99 19.00
C LEU A 137 -10.13 -9.77 19.60
N ALA A 138 -11.34 -9.44 19.15
CA ALA A 138 -12.54 -10.13 19.60
C ALA A 138 -12.29 -11.63 19.44
N LYS A 139 -12.48 -12.38 20.54
CA LYS A 139 -12.45 -13.84 20.46
C LYS A 139 -13.54 -14.23 19.47
N ARG A 140 -13.15 -14.83 18.35
CA ARG A 140 -14.08 -15.54 17.49
C ARG A 140 -14.69 -16.72 18.24
#